data_AF-A0A3A0AL84-F1
#
_entry.id   AF-A0A3A0AL84-F1
#
_cell.length_a   1.000
_cell.length_b   1.000
_cell.length_c   1.000
_cell.angle_alpha   90.00
_cell.angle_beta   90.00
_cell.angle_gamma   90.00
#
_symmetry.space_group_name_H-M   'P 1'
#
loop_
_entity.id
_entity.type
_entity.pdbx_description
1 polymer ?
#
loop_
_entity_poly.entity_id
_entity_poly.type
_entity_poly.pdbx_seq_one_letter_code
_entity_poly.pdbx_strand_id
1 'polypeptide(L)'
;MALDTRTLPGRITQGEGGNVVASGWCIIAFEMVGHGKPLEDWRGEMKCASKDERDGAASIDGDLYIHLDPYGGVFEPWHGPVRVEAVDADNDPDGLRLRLRSAGVMKRSWDDGASAEALSKAATG
;
A
#
# COMPACT_ATOMS: atom_id res chain seq x y z
N MET A 1 6.49 -16.54 12.96
CA MET A 1 6.16 -15.21 13.54
C MET A 1 4.65 -14.97 13.39
N ALA A 2 4.02 -14.12 14.21
CA ALA A 2 2.60 -13.82 14.07
C ALA A 2 2.37 -12.91 12.85
N LEU A 3 1.48 -13.32 11.95
CA LEU A 3 1.09 -12.57 10.75
C LEU A 3 -0.26 -11.89 11.05
N ASP A 4 -0.38 -10.58 10.84
CA ASP A 4 -1.68 -9.89 10.81
C ASP A 4 -2.06 -9.64 9.35
N THR A 5 -3.37 -9.62 9.09
CA THR A 5 -3.92 -9.38 7.76
C THR A 5 -4.96 -8.28 7.85
N ARG A 6 -4.86 -7.28 6.97
CA ARG A 6 -5.79 -6.15 6.92
C ARG A 6 -6.35 -6.00 5.52
N THR A 7 -7.64 -5.70 5.46
CA THR A 7 -8.31 -5.32 4.22
C THR A 7 -8.56 -3.82 4.25
N LEU A 8 -7.87 -3.08 3.39
CA LEU A 8 -7.90 -1.62 3.34
C LEU A 8 -8.15 -1.15 1.91
N PRO A 9 -8.90 -0.07 1.70
CA PRO A 9 -8.92 0.60 0.40
C PRO A 9 -7.52 1.16 0.11
N GLY A 10 -7.15 1.25 -1.16
CA GLY A 10 -5.88 1.84 -1.54
C GLY A 10 -5.74 2.11 -3.03
N ARG A 11 -4.63 2.74 -3.36
CA ARG A 11 -4.25 3.13 -4.72
C ARG A 11 -2.77 2.89 -4.97
N ILE A 12 -2.42 2.61 -6.21
CA ILE A 12 -1.05 2.52 -6.70
C ILE A 12 -0.78 3.73 -7.59
N THR A 13 0.37 4.37 -7.39
CA THR A 13 0.83 5.50 -8.20
C THR A 13 2.15 5.18 -8.91
N GLN A 14 2.37 5.80 -10.07
CA GLN A 14 3.69 5.82 -10.71
C GLN A 14 4.54 6.91 -10.06
N GLY A 15 5.55 6.49 -9.29
CA GLY A 15 6.33 7.35 -8.40
C GLY A 15 5.57 7.74 -7.13
N GLU A 16 6.30 8.29 -6.15
CA GLU A 16 5.73 8.79 -4.90
C GLU A 16 4.84 10.02 -5.15
N GLY A 17 3.53 9.90 -4.86
CA GLY A 17 2.56 10.98 -5.10
C GLY A 17 2.24 11.26 -6.57
N GLY A 18 2.65 10.38 -7.48
CA GLY A 18 2.38 10.54 -8.91
C GLY A 18 0.96 10.14 -9.33
N ASN A 19 0.78 9.90 -10.62
CA ASN A 19 -0.53 9.56 -11.18
C ASN A 19 -1.00 8.20 -10.67
N VAL A 20 -2.28 8.10 -10.32
CA VAL A 20 -2.90 6.83 -9.94
C VAL A 20 -3.04 5.94 -11.17
N VAL A 21 -2.55 4.70 -11.06
CA VAL A 21 -2.55 3.71 -12.15
C VAL A 21 -3.43 2.51 -11.85
N ALA A 22 -3.72 2.25 -10.57
CA ALA A 22 -4.72 1.28 -10.13
C ALA A 22 -5.31 1.68 -8.78
N SER A 23 -6.57 1.34 -8.54
CA SER A 23 -7.24 1.54 -7.26
C SER A 23 -8.14 0.37 -6.90
N GLY A 24 -8.35 0.16 -5.59
CA GLY A 24 -9.27 -0.87 -5.15
C GLY A 24 -9.05 -1.32 -3.70
N TRP A 25 -9.56 -2.51 -3.42
CA TRP A 25 -9.43 -3.13 -2.09
C TRP A 25 -8.17 -3.99 -2.02
N CYS A 26 -7.35 -3.71 -1.03
CA CYS A 26 -6.09 -4.39 -0.77
C CYS A 26 -6.23 -5.33 0.43
N ILE A 27 -5.79 -6.57 0.29
CA ILE A 27 -5.56 -7.49 1.41
C ILE A 27 -4.05 -7.55 1.63
N ILE A 28 -3.58 -6.97 2.72
CA ILE A 28 -2.16 -6.92 3.06
C ILE A 28 -1.90 -7.83 4.25
N ALA A 29 -0.90 -8.69 4.09
CA ALA A 29 -0.33 -9.52 5.13
C ALA A 29 1.06 -8.99 5.49
N PHE A 30 1.27 -8.71 6.76
CA PHE A 30 2.55 -8.23 7.27
C PHE A 30 2.94 -8.92 8.56
N GLU A 31 4.23 -8.94 8.79
CA GLU A 31 4.83 -9.47 9.99
C GLU A 31 4.68 -8.49 11.15
N MET A 32 3.96 -8.89 12.21
CA MET A 32 3.64 -8.03 13.34
C MET A 32 4.81 -7.89 14.30
N VAL A 33 5.73 -6.96 14.02
CA VAL A 33 6.69 -6.47 15.02
C VAL A 33 6.40 -5.01 15.33
N GLY A 34 5.36 -4.79 16.14
CA GLY A 34 4.96 -3.47 16.62
C GLY A 34 4.15 -2.69 15.58
N HIS A 35 2.88 -2.46 15.86
CA HIS A 35 1.96 -1.72 14.98
C HIS A 35 2.45 -0.33 14.56
N GLY A 36 3.42 0.27 15.25
CA GLY A 36 3.98 1.59 14.96
C GLY A 36 5.41 1.57 14.42
N LYS A 37 5.86 0.48 13.78
CA LYS A 37 7.17 0.44 13.10
C LYS A 37 6.99 0.38 11.60
N PRO A 38 7.96 0.92 10.84
CA PRO A 38 8.00 0.71 9.40
C PRO A 38 8.01 -0.80 9.07
N LEU A 39 7.20 -1.21 8.10
CA LEU A 39 7.06 -2.61 7.68
C LEU A 39 8.03 -2.87 6.54
N GLU A 40 9.15 -3.53 6.85
CA GLU A 40 10.16 -3.92 5.86
C GLU A 40 9.65 -5.09 4.99
N ASP A 41 9.08 -6.10 5.66
CA ASP A 41 8.59 -7.34 5.04
C ASP A 41 7.06 -7.41 5.06
N TRP A 42 6.46 -7.00 3.94
CA TRP A 42 5.02 -7.08 3.71
C TRP A 42 4.71 -7.61 2.31
N ARG A 43 3.51 -8.16 2.18
CA ARG A 43 2.97 -8.63 0.90
C ARG A 43 1.46 -8.49 0.89
N GLY A 44 0.86 -8.52 -0.28
CA GLY A 44 -0.59 -8.49 -0.35
C GLY A 44 -1.10 -8.72 -1.75
N GLU A 45 -2.38 -8.45 -1.92
CA GLU A 45 -3.04 -8.43 -3.21
C GLU A 45 -4.05 -7.29 -3.27
N MET A 46 -4.24 -6.70 -4.44
CA MET A 46 -5.26 -5.69 -4.70
C MET A 46 -6.27 -6.25 -5.70
N LYS A 47 -7.56 -6.12 -5.41
CA LYS A 47 -8.61 -6.26 -6.40
C LYS A 47 -8.86 -4.89 -7.04
N CYS A 48 -8.45 -4.73 -8.30
CA CYS A 48 -8.59 -3.48 -9.04
C CYS A 48 -10.05 -3.24 -9.45
N ALA A 49 -10.40 -1.99 -9.74
CA ALA A 49 -11.71 -1.62 -10.23
C ALA A 49 -12.02 -2.16 -11.64
N SER A 50 -10.98 -2.37 -12.46
CA SER A 50 -11.09 -2.88 -13.83
C SER A 50 -9.87 -3.71 -14.26
N LYS A 51 -10.01 -4.47 -15.35
CA LYS A 51 -8.89 -5.19 -15.99
C LYS A 51 -7.87 -4.22 -16.57
N ASP A 52 -8.32 -3.12 -17.17
CA ASP A 52 -7.45 -2.12 -17.78
C ASP A 52 -6.54 -1.45 -16.72
N GLU A 53 -7.06 -1.16 -15.52
CA GLU A 53 -6.24 -0.70 -14.39
C GLU A 53 -5.22 -1.76 -13.96
N ARG A 54 -5.63 -3.03 -13.87
CA ARG A 54 -4.74 -4.14 -13.51
C ARG A 54 -3.60 -4.29 -14.52
N ASP A 55 -3.92 -4.34 -15.80
CA ASP A 55 -2.93 -4.54 -16.87
C ASP A 55 -2.05 -3.31 -17.06
N GLY A 56 -2.63 -2.11 -16.94
CA GLY A 56 -1.91 -0.84 -16.93
C GLY A 56 -0.88 -0.79 -15.81
N ALA A 57 -1.27 -1.10 -14.57
CA ALA A 57 -0.33 -1.11 -13.44
C ALA A 57 0.74 -2.20 -13.57
N ALA A 58 0.40 -3.40 -14.05
CA ALA A 58 1.33 -4.52 -14.20
C ALA A 58 2.34 -4.34 -15.35
N SER A 59 2.09 -3.44 -16.29
CA SER A 59 2.96 -3.18 -17.44
C SER A 59 3.91 -1.99 -17.24
N ILE A 60 3.82 -1.29 -16.11
CA ILE A 60 4.70 -0.15 -15.83
C ILE A 60 6.08 -0.65 -15.39
N ASP A 61 7.06 -0.37 -16.23
CA ASP A 61 8.47 -0.43 -15.86
C ASP A 61 8.83 0.88 -15.13
N GLY A 62 8.96 0.82 -13.81
CA GLY A 62 9.37 1.98 -13.00
C GLY A 62 9.02 1.84 -11.53
N ASP A 63 9.33 2.91 -10.78
CA ASP A 63 9.01 2.96 -9.35
C ASP A 63 7.51 3.13 -9.15
N LEU A 64 6.89 2.16 -8.48
CA LEU A 64 5.49 2.21 -8.08
C LEU A 64 5.40 2.41 -6.57
N TYR A 65 4.37 3.14 -6.15
CA TYR A 65 4.07 3.38 -4.74
C TYR A 65 2.64 2.96 -4.42
N ILE A 66 2.43 2.33 -3.27
CA ILE A 66 1.11 2.04 -2.73
C ILE A 66 0.75 3.07 -1.67
N HIS A 67 -0.53 3.46 -1.64
CA HIS A 67 -1.15 4.22 -0.57
C HIS A 67 -2.39 3.45 -0.10
N LEU A 68 -2.41 3.06 1.17
CA LEU A 68 -3.56 2.43 1.84
C LEU A 68 -4.29 3.49 2.65
N ASP A 69 -5.58 3.65 2.38
CA ASP A 69 -6.42 4.64 3.01
C ASP A 69 -6.97 4.13 4.36
N PRO A 70 -7.24 5.03 5.32
CA PRO A 70 -7.84 4.67 6.61
C PRO A 70 -9.20 3.99 6.45
N TYR A 71 -9.42 2.86 7.13
CA TYR A 71 -10.70 2.15 7.13
C TYR A 71 -10.83 1.20 8.33
N GLY A 72 -12.06 1.00 8.83
CA GLY A 72 -12.36 -0.07 9.79
C GLY A 72 -11.54 -0.03 11.10
N GLY A 73 -11.28 1.16 11.64
CA GLY A 73 -10.46 1.34 12.85
C GLY A 73 -8.96 1.48 12.60
N VAL A 74 -8.51 1.44 11.35
CA VAL A 74 -7.20 1.97 10.94
C VAL A 74 -7.39 3.46 10.66
N PHE A 75 -6.79 4.31 11.49
CA PHE A 75 -6.97 5.77 11.42
C PHE A 75 -5.91 6.47 10.57
N GLU A 76 -4.78 5.82 10.31
CA GLU A 76 -3.63 6.41 9.65
C GLU A 76 -3.36 5.68 8.33
N PRO A 77 -3.13 6.42 7.22
CA PRO A 77 -2.76 5.80 5.96
C PRO A 77 -1.34 5.24 6.04
N TRP A 78 -1.14 4.14 5.31
CA TRP A 78 0.18 3.55 5.07
C TRP A 78 0.60 3.81 3.64
N HIS A 79 1.88 4.04 3.42
CA HIS A 79 2.43 4.21 2.07
C HIS A 79 3.84 3.67 1.96
N GLY A 80 4.23 3.28 0.76
CA GLY A 80 5.57 2.81 0.49
C GLY A 80 5.76 2.28 -0.93
N PRO A 81 7.00 2.00 -1.32
CA PRO A 81 7.32 1.45 -2.62
C PRO A 81 6.81 0.01 -2.74
N VAL A 82 6.28 -0.34 -3.92
CA VAL A 82 5.66 -1.62 -4.20
C VAL A 82 6.11 -2.16 -5.55
N ARG A 83 6.23 -3.49 -5.66
CA ARG A 83 6.25 -4.21 -6.93
C ARG A 83 4.90 -4.89 -7.13
N VAL A 84 4.39 -4.81 -8.35
CA VAL A 84 3.10 -5.39 -8.70
C VAL A 84 3.22 -6.33 -9.88
N GLU A 85 2.44 -7.40 -9.84
CA GLU A 85 2.35 -8.40 -10.90
C GLU A 85 0.87 -8.78 -11.06
N ALA A 86 0.44 -9.11 -12.27
CA ALA A 86 -0.88 -9.71 -12.45
C ALA A 86 -0.96 -11.07 -11.75
N VAL A 87 -2.08 -11.39 -11.11
CA VAL A 87 -2.33 -12.74 -10.60
C VAL A 87 -2.69 -13.67 -11.77
N ASP A 88 -2.15 -14.89 -11.74
CA ASP A 88 -2.42 -15.89 -12.77
C ASP A 88 -3.90 -16.23 -12.88
N ALA A 89 -4.37 -16.49 -14.11
CA ALA A 89 -5.79 -16.74 -14.41
C ALA A 89 -6.39 -17.91 -13.61
N ASP A 90 -5.59 -18.93 -13.27
CA ASP A 90 -6.02 -20.06 -12.45
C ASP A 90 -6.44 -19.65 -11.03
N ASN A 91 -5.86 -18.56 -10.51
CA ASN A 91 -6.12 -18.03 -9.17
C ASN A 91 -6.98 -16.75 -9.18
N ASP A 92 -7.22 -16.20 -10.36
CA ASP A 92 -7.99 -14.98 -10.59
C ASP A 92 -8.79 -15.07 -11.90
N PRO A 93 -9.90 -15.84 -11.93
CA PRO A 93 -10.70 -16.03 -13.13
C PRO A 93 -11.33 -14.73 -13.65
N ASP A 94 -11.56 -13.76 -12.74
CA ASP A 94 -12.08 -12.44 -13.09
C ASP A 94 -10.99 -11.53 -13.68
N GLY A 95 -9.71 -11.86 -13.50
CA GLY A 95 -8.55 -11.14 -14.05
C GLY A 95 -8.39 -9.72 -13.52
N LEU A 96 -8.82 -9.44 -12.29
CA LEU A 96 -8.82 -8.11 -11.66
C LEU A 96 -7.73 -7.93 -10.60
N ARG A 97 -6.97 -8.97 -10.27
CA ARG A 97 -6.08 -8.96 -9.11
C ARG A 97 -4.64 -8.65 -9.48
N LEU A 98 -4.03 -7.78 -8.67
CA LEU A 98 -2.60 -7.57 -8.60
C LEU A 98 -2.05 -8.26 -7.37
N ARG A 99 -0.91 -8.93 -7.55
CA ARG A 99 -0.04 -9.38 -6.46
C ARG A 99 0.88 -8.24 -6.07
N LEU A 100 0.95 -7.95 -4.78
CA LEU A 100 1.74 -6.87 -4.20
C LEU A 100 2.93 -7.45 -3.43
N ARG A 101 4.12 -6.91 -3.68
CA ARG A 101 5.35 -7.22 -2.97
C ARG A 101 6.01 -5.95 -2.48
N SER A 102 6.56 -6.01 -1.26
CA SER A 102 7.46 -4.96 -0.77
C SER A 102 8.57 -4.69 -1.78
N ALA A 103 8.74 -3.42 -2.16
CA ALA A 103 9.93 -2.95 -2.86
C ALA A 103 10.82 -2.09 -1.94
N GLY A 104 10.47 -2.06 -0.66
CA GLY A 104 11.05 -1.20 0.36
C GLY A 104 10.04 -0.95 1.47
N VAL A 105 10.44 -0.11 2.40
CA VAL A 105 9.74 0.07 3.67
C VAL A 105 8.37 0.74 3.49
N MET A 106 7.32 0.11 4.02
CA MET A 106 6.01 0.76 4.17
C MET A 106 5.95 1.52 5.51
N LYS A 107 5.59 2.80 5.46
CA LYS A 107 5.55 3.70 6.63
C LYS A 107 4.14 4.21 6.89
N ARG A 108 3.91 4.71 8.10
CA ARG A 108 2.74 5.53 8.42
C ARG A 108 3.05 6.99 8.12
N SER A 109 2.05 7.76 7.70
CA SER A 109 2.16 9.19 7.40
C SER A 109 2.63 10.09 8.56
N TRP A 110 2.68 9.59 9.79
CA TRP A 110 3.25 10.30 10.93
C TRP A 110 4.75 10.05 11.18
N ASP A 111 5.35 9.03 10.54
CA ASP A 111 6.76 8.70 10.73
C ASP A 111 7.70 9.48 9.79
N ASP A 112 7.18 10.22 8.82
CA ASP A 112 7.97 11.03 7.86
C ASP A 112 8.44 12.39 8.45
N GLY A 113 8.52 12.52 9.78
CA GLY A 113 9.13 13.66 10.48
C GLY A 113 8.37 15.00 10.40
N ALA A 114 7.42 15.16 9.47
CA ALA A 114 6.65 16.38 9.30
C ALA A 114 5.65 16.65 10.44
N SER A 115 5.12 15.61 11.08
CA SER A 115 4.17 15.73 12.20
C SER A 115 4.87 16.06 13.52
N ALA A 116 6.10 15.57 13.75
CA ALA A 116 6.85 15.84 14.97
C ALA A 116 7.19 17.34 15.13
N GLU A 117 7.60 18.01 14.05
CA GLU A 117 7.83 19.46 14.07
C GLU A 117 6.52 20.26 14.21
N ALA A 118 5.44 19.81 13.56
CA ALA A 118 4.15 20.50 13.62
C ALA A 118 3.53 20.43 15.03
N LEU A 119 3.66 19.30 15.72
CA LEU A 119 3.16 19.13 17.09
C LEU A 119 4.06 19.79 18.13
N SER A 120 5.37 19.81 17.91
CA SER A 120 6.30 20.57 18.75
C SER A 120 6.00 22.08 18.69
N LYS A 121 5.69 22.62 17.50
CA LYS A 121 5.29 24.04 17.38
C LYS A 121 3.94 24.34 18.03
N ALA A 122 2.98 23.43 17.97
CA ALA A 122 1.67 23.61 18.60
C ALA A 122 1.69 23.50 20.14
N ALA A 123 2.66 22.78 20.71
CA ALA A 123 2.79 22.60 22.16
C ALA A 123 3.57 23.72 22.88
N THR A 124 4.16 24.66 22.12
CA THR A 124 4.96 25.77 22.67
C THR A 124 4.38 27.16 22.34
N GLY A 125 3.15 27.21 21.79
CA GLY A 125 2.42 28.43 21.45
C GLY A 125 1.32 28.77 22.44
#